data_AF-A0A9P1D8I8-F1
#
_entry.id   AF-A0A9P1D8I8-F1
#
_cell.length_a   1.000
_cell.length_b   1.000
_cell.length_c   1.000
_cell.angle_alpha   90.00
_cell.angle_beta   90.00
_cell.angle_gamma   90.00
#
_symmetry.space_group_name_H-M   'P 1'
#
loop_
_entity.id
_entity.type
_entity.pdbx_description
1 polymer ?
#
loop_
_entity_poly.entity_id
_entity_poly.type
_entity_poly.pdbx_seq_one_letter_code
_entity_poly.pdbx_strand_id
1 'polypeptide(L)'
;MREALRRAASNRWDEMTPEQAVEEVSPVLRAGAEAVAESLATGKPLKDTRLSVTSQALEPLQATPDLDFIGHLTSVVASLRSFLLAYLAITATDYPAFGAASQWSFQWMWPILLRNLLATWVICGFWDWFLYLSPMKEVLRPFKMNPKYPPVAQLRHDAVATSVASCCGTAVEIFLCRAWATGQLAMQPTLQEAPLWTLFWAATIVHWRIPHFYLMHRALHPWRTTHVPDVGKFLYRHVHAQHHKSYLPTAFSGTNMHPVEATLYCLMPSLFMAYMLRLHPAIPLGCMIDCAVGAWLGHDGFRWPGAGDYFHQLHHEHFDCNYGAQHVPIDKWLGTYCGSKEDLKKVWHNAPAGKSANLQDTSVWTCKLAVPLEQAFLAESPDASEEAQARCRAIREAFAEELEMAVKADAAAQAQKLIFEELSEVDTRPVLRVEVRGTAGRSLIDRAVAVGSKPECDVQVFGDEGVRPLQFLVVSLSTCTVIADFSGETCATWRSSMRQHEHNGLGVPGATFMIAPGERVVLQVGHSCVALGPPASNPKAWKKAARTFGEAFSEDFPAKSAKKCLKSSSASVLASDFSEKSKNLAGHFL
;
A
#
# COMPACT_ATOMS: atom_id res chain seq x y z
N MET A 1 3.33 1.49 12.06
CA MET A 1 4.16 2.71 11.85
C MET A 1 3.36 3.91 11.34
N ARG A 2 2.86 3.97 10.09
CA ARG A 2 2.08 5.16 9.62
C ARG A 2 0.84 5.47 10.47
N GLU A 3 0.17 4.44 10.96
CA GLU A 3 -0.98 4.57 11.85
C GLU A 3 -0.57 4.96 13.27
N ALA A 4 0.46 4.31 13.83
CA ALA A 4 1.13 4.72 15.06
C ALA A 4 1.56 6.20 15.04
N LEU A 5 2.19 6.67 13.96
CA LEU A 5 2.63 8.07 13.81
C LEU A 5 1.45 9.04 13.63
N ARG A 6 0.36 8.62 12.98
CA ARG A 6 -0.88 9.41 12.87
C ARG A 6 -1.61 9.50 14.21
N ARG A 7 -1.62 8.42 15.00
CA ARG A 7 -2.21 8.40 16.34
C ARG A 7 -1.36 9.20 17.32
N ALA A 8 -0.04 9.05 17.23
CA ALA A 8 0.94 9.86 17.95
C ALA A 8 0.75 11.36 17.68
N ALA A 9 0.51 11.74 16.42
CA ALA A 9 0.23 13.13 16.04
C ALA A 9 -1.20 13.61 16.35
N SER A 10 -2.09 12.72 16.80
CA SER A 10 -3.51 13.05 17.07
C SER A 10 -3.77 13.54 18.50
N ASN A 11 -2.74 13.76 19.31
CA ASN A 11 -2.78 14.35 20.65
C ASN A 11 -3.76 13.67 21.64
N ARG A 12 -3.95 12.34 21.55
CA ARG A 12 -4.74 11.55 22.52
C ARG A 12 -3.88 10.72 23.48
N TRP A 13 -2.67 11.20 23.77
CA TRP A 13 -1.72 10.50 24.66
C TRP A 13 -2.15 10.57 26.13
N ASP A 14 -2.85 11.64 26.49
CA ASP A 14 -3.42 11.91 27.80
C ASP A 14 -4.46 10.86 28.24
N GLU A 15 -5.15 10.23 27.28
CA GLU A 15 -6.14 9.18 27.52
C GLU A 15 -5.54 7.76 27.63
N MET A 16 -4.24 7.58 27.38
CA MET A 16 -3.60 6.25 27.31
C MET A 16 -2.88 5.87 28.61
N THR A 17 -2.88 4.57 28.92
CA THR A 17 -1.97 4.01 29.94
C THR A 17 -0.54 3.90 29.40
N PRO A 18 0.50 3.81 30.27
CA PRO A 18 1.88 3.60 29.83
C PRO A 18 2.08 2.39 28.91
N GLU A 19 1.38 1.29 29.16
CA GLU A 19 1.46 0.08 28.36
C GLU A 19 0.86 0.28 26.96
N GLN A 20 -0.30 0.94 26.88
CA GLN A 20 -0.95 1.28 25.62
C GLN A 20 -0.09 2.24 24.78
N ALA A 21 0.53 3.22 25.44
CA ALA A 21 1.47 4.14 24.81
C ALA A 21 2.66 3.39 24.19
N VAL A 22 3.25 2.43 24.91
CA VAL A 22 4.35 1.59 24.41
C VAL A 22 3.90 0.69 23.26
N GLU A 23 2.75 0.03 23.37
CA GLU A 23 2.22 -0.86 22.32
C GLU A 23 2.01 -0.11 20.99
N GLU A 24 1.45 1.11 21.05
CA GLU A 24 1.21 1.95 19.88
C GLU A 24 2.52 2.30 19.14
N VAL A 25 3.60 2.63 19.86
CA VAL A 25 4.88 3.01 19.23
C VAL A 25 5.90 1.87 19.11
N SER A 26 5.62 0.69 19.64
CA SER A 26 6.53 -0.48 19.64
C SER A 26 7.16 -0.77 18.27
N PRO A 27 6.42 -0.74 17.13
CA PRO A 27 7.03 -0.97 15.81
C PRO A 27 8.07 0.10 15.41
N VAL A 28 7.91 1.34 15.88
CA VAL A 28 8.87 2.43 15.66
C VAL A 28 10.09 2.23 16.54
N LEU A 29 9.89 1.84 17.80
CA LEU A 29 10.97 1.62 18.76
C LEU A 29 11.89 0.48 18.31
N ARG A 30 11.33 -0.66 17.89
CA ARG A 30 12.08 -1.80 17.38
C ARG A 30 12.90 -1.46 16.14
N ALA A 31 12.25 -0.85 15.13
CA ALA A 31 12.92 -0.47 13.89
C ALA A 31 14.04 0.56 14.14
N GLY A 32 13.85 1.45 15.13
CA GLY A 32 14.89 2.38 15.54
C GLY A 32 16.05 1.70 16.27
N ALA A 33 15.77 0.77 17.16
CA ALA A 33 16.77 -0.02 17.88
C ALA A 33 17.66 -0.84 16.93
N GLU A 34 17.05 -1.52 15.96
CA GLU A 34 17.77 -2.29 14.92
C GLU A 34 18.70 -1.38 14.10
N ALA A 35 18.21 -0.21 13.67
CA ALA A 35 19.01 0.74 12.91
C ALA A 35 20.19 1.32 13.71
N VAL A 36 20.01 1.54 15.02
CA VAL A 36 21.08 1.97 15.92
C VAL A 36 22.13 0.87 16.06
N ALA A 37 21.71 -0.39 16.25
CA ALA A 37 22.62 -1.53 16.31
C ALA A 37 23.40 -1.73 15.00
N GLU A 38 22.74 -1.61 13.84
CA GLU A 38 23.41 -1.67 12.53
C GLU A 38 24.41 -0.52 12.33
N SER A 39 24.05 0.69 12.78
CA SER A 39 24.94 1.85 12.74
C SER A 39 26.20 1.65 13.59
N LEU A 40 26.08 1.01 14.76
CA LEU A 40 27.22 0.61 15.61
C LEU A 40 28.13 -0.40 14.91
N ALA A 41 27.51 -1.42 14.30
CA ALA A 41 28.24 -2.48 13.60
C ALA A 41 28.97 -1.97 12.35
N THR A 42 28.35 -1.06 11.59
CA THR A 42 28.82 -0.64 10.26
C THR A 42 29.52 0.71 10.23
N GLY A 43 29.40 1.52 11.28
CA GLY A 43 29.89 2.91 11.31
C GLY A 43 29.15 3.86 10.36
N LYS A 44 28.00 3.45 9.80
CA LYS A 44 27.18 4.32 8.94
C LYS A 44 26.37 5.31 9.77
N PRO A 45 26.26 6.60 9.36
CA PRO A 45 25.54 7.59 10.13
C PRO A 45 24.01 7.40 10.06
N LEU A 46 23.33 7.51 11.20
CA LEU A 46 21.87 7.33 11.31
C LEU A 46 21.06 8.37 10.52
N LYS A 47 21.64 9.55 10.22
CA LYS A 47 20.98 10.60 9.44
C LYS A 47 20.56 10.16 8.03
N ASP A 48 21.27 9.17 7.49
CA ASP A 48 21.05 8.64 6.14
C ASP A 48 20.25 7.33 6.16
N THR A 49 19.96 6.77 7.34
CA THR A 49 19.16 5.56 7.48
C THR A 49 17.70 5.83 7.14
N ARG A 50 17.22 5.11 6.14
CA ARG A 50 15.81 5.11 5.74
C ARG A 50 15.14 3.86 6.29
N LEU A 51 14.04 4.06 7.00
CA LEU A 51 13.18 2.94 7.37
C LEU A 51 12.34 2.56 6.16
N SER A 52 12.54 1.34 5.66
CA SER A 52 11.62 0.66 4.76
C SER A 52 10.64 -0.13 5.61
N VAL A 53 9.43 0.40 5.77
CA VAL A 53 8.38 -0.36 6.46
C VAL A 53 7.65 -1.18 5.42
N THR A 54 7.91 -2.49 5.41
CA THR A 54 6.95 -3.45 4.88
C THR A 54 5.83 -3.51 5.91
N SER A 55 4.80 -2.68 5.75
CA SER A 55 3.57 -2.91 6.51
C SER A 55 3.13 -4.35 6.21
N GLN A 56 2.64 -5.08 7.21
CA GLN A 56 1.56 -6.04 6.98
C GLN A 56 0.31 -5.27 6.51
N ALA A 57 0.45 -4.50 5.43
CA ALA A 57 -0.65 -4.25 4.55
C ALA A 57 -0.98 -5.62 3.99
N LEU A 58 -2.27 -5.96 3.98
CA LEU A 58 -2.83 -6.88 3.00
C LEU A 58 -1.93 -6.87 1.75
N GLU A 59 -1.39 -8.03 1.37
CA GLU A 59 -0.42 -8.18 0.29
C GLU A 59 -0.72 -7.21 -0.86
N PRO A 60 0.30 -6.55 -1.44
CA PRO A 60 0.10 -5.62 -2.54
C PRO A 60 -0.82 -6.28 -3.56
N LEU A 61 -1.90 -5.58 -3.92
CA LEU A 61 -2.88 -6.13 -4.85
C LEU A 61 -2.17 -6.44 -6.15
N GLN A 62 -2.05 -7.72 -6.43
CA GLN A 62 -1.48 -8.23 -7.65
C GLN A 62 -2.52 -9.16 -8.26
N ALA A 63 -2.94 -8.85 -9.48
CA ALA A 63 -3.76 -9.77 -10.23
C ALA A 63 -2.90 -10.98 -10.59
N THR A 64 -3.49 -12.17 -10.63
CA THR A 64 -2.85 -13.34 -11.26
C THR A 64 -3.36 -13.48 -12.69
N PRO A 65 -2.58 -14.01 -13.63
CA PRO A 65 -3.06 -14.19 -15.00
C PRO A 65 -3.98 -15.41 -15.16
N ASP A 66 -3.93 -16.35 -14.21
CA ASP A 66 -4.68 -17.60 -14.19
C ASP A 66 -5.19 -17.88 -12.77
N LEU A 67 -6.29 -18.64 -12.69
CA LEU A 67 -6.80 -19.19 -11.43
C LEU A 67 -5.95 -20.39 -11.00
N ASP A 68 -5.85 -20.58 -9.69
CA ASP A 68 -5.32 -21.81 -9.13
C ASP A 68 -6.38 -22.93 -9.16
N PHE A 69 -6.02 -24.11 -8.65
CA PHE A 69 -6.94 -25.25 -8.63
C PHE A 69 -8.24 -24.94 -7.86
N ILE A 70 -8.14 -24.22 -6.75
CA ILE A 70 -9.30 -23.82 -5.93
C ILE A 70 -10.17 -22.83 -6.71
N GLY A 71 -9.58 -21.84 -7.37
CA GLY A 71 -10.28 -20.89 -8.23
C GLY A 71 -11.02 -21.58 -9.38
N HIS A 72 -10.43 -22.61 -9.99
CA HIS A 72 -11.14 -23.40 -11.00
C HIS A 72 -12.31 -24.19 -10.40
N LEU A 73 -12.17 -24.74 -9.19
CA LEU A 73 -13.27 -25.43 -8.50
C LEU A 73 -14.42 -24.46 -8.17
N THR A 74 -14.12 -23.26 -7.67
CA THR A 74 -15.14 -22.24 -7.40
C THR A 74 -15.81 -21.76 -8.68
N SER A 75 -15.10 -21.75 -9.81
CA SER A 75 -15.66 -21.46 -11.15
C SER A 75 -16.68 -22.51 -11.60
N VAL A 76 -16.42 -23.79 -11.31
CA VAL A 76 -17.38 -24.87 -11.57
C VAL A 76 -18.62 -24.70 -10.69
N VAL A 77 -18.44 -24.37 -9.41
CA VAL A 77 -19.56 -24.06 -8.51
C VAL A 77 -20.38 -22.86 -9.01
N ALA A 78 -19.72 -21.81 -9.50
CA ALA A 78 -20.39 -20.65 -10.10
C ALA A 78 -21.21 -21.04 -11.34
N SER A 79 -20.66 -21.91 -12.20
CA SER A 79 -21.35 -22.46 -13.38
C SER A 79 -22.60 -23.25 -12.97
N LEU A 80 -22.46 -24.17 -12.02
CA LEU A 80 -23.56 -24.99 -11.51
C LEU A 80 -24.65 -24.15 -10.83
N ARG A 81 -24.27 -23.10 -10.10
CA ARG A 81 -25.21 -22.12 -9.53
C ARG A 81 -26.03 -21.45 -10.62
N SER A 82 -25.37 -20.93 -11.67
CA SER A 82 -26.05 -20.25 -12.77
C SER A 82 -26.98 -21.21 -13.55
N PHE A 83 -26.53 -22.45 -13.77
CA PHE A 83 -27.37 -23.52 -14.31
C PHE A 83 -28.59 -23.83 -13.43
N LEU A 84 -28.38 -23.98 -12.11
CA LEU A 84 -29.47 -24.30 -11.18
C LEU A 84 -30.50 -23.18 -11.13
N LEU A 85 -30.07 -21.92 -11.11
CA LEU A 85 -30.99 -20.77 -11.18
C LEU A 85 -31.80 -20.78 -12.48
N ALA A 86 -31.18 -21.06 -13.62
CA ALA A 86 -31.87 -21.20 -14.90
C ALA A 86 -32.87 -22.37 -14.88
N TYR A 87 -32.45 -23.52 -14.37
CA TYR A 87 -33.28 -24.72 -14.30
C TYR A 87 -34.49 -24.52 -13.38
N LEU A 88 -34.30 -23.86 -12.23
CA LEU A 88 -35.39 -23.47 -11.34
C LEU A 88 -36.35 -22.48 -12.02
N ALA A 89 -35.82 -21.49 -12.75
CA ALA A 89 -36.68 -20.56 -13.50
C ALA A 89 -37.53 -21.29 -14.55
N ILE A 90 -36.97 -22.31 -15.20
CA ILE A 90 -37.66 -23.13 -16.19
C ILE A 90 -38.68 -24.08 -15.56
N THR A 91 -38.37 -24.69 -14.41
CA THR A 91 -39.22 -25.74 -13.81
C THR A 91 -40.28 -25.20 -12.84
N ALA A 92 -40.03 -24.04 -12.22
CA ALA A 92 -40.99 -23.40 -11.32
C ALA A 92 -42.11 -22.64 -12.06
N THR A 93 -42.01 -22.52 -13.39
CA THR A 93 -42.98 -21.80 -14.23
C THR A 93 -43.31 -22.60 -15.47
N ASP A 94 -44.45 -22.32 -16.12
CA ASP A 94 -44.74 -22.84 -17.45
C ASP A 94 -43.86 -22.13 -18.49
N TYR A 95 -42.58 -22.52 -18.55
CA TYR A 95 -41.57 -21.77 -19.26
C TYR A 95 -41.90 -21.65 -20.77
N PRO A 96 -41.96 -20.44 -21.35
CA PRO A 96 -42.61 -20.25 -22.65
C PRO A 96 -41.94 -20.96 -23.83
N ALA A 97 -40.66 -21.31 -23.72
CA ALA A 97 -39.91 -22.03 -24.75
C ALA A 97 -40.51 -23.40 -25.12
N PHE A 98 -41.29 -24.02 -24.22
CA PHE A 98 -41.89 -25.34 -24.42
C PHE A 98 -43.32 -25.31 -25.00
N GLY A 99 -43.80 -24.16 -25.47
CA GLY A 99 -45.04 -24.09 -26.23
C GLY A 99 -45.66 -22.70 -26.35
N ALA A 100 -45.80 -21.96 -25.24
CA ALA A 100 -46.51 -20.69 -25.21
C ALA A 100 -45.88 -19.61 -26.12
N ALA A 101 -44.55 -19.64 -26.30
CA ALA A 101 -43.83 -18.72 -27.19
C ALA A 101 -43.97 -19.05 -28.69
N SER A 102 -44.78 -20.06 -29.05
CA SER A 102 -45.16 -20.34 -30.45
C SER A 102 -45.97 -19.21 -31.09
N GLN A 103 -46.54 -18.31 -30.28
CA GLN A 103 -47.16 -17.07 -30.72
C GLN A 103 -46.68 -15.88 -29.87
N TRP A 104 -46.63 -14.69 -30.47
CA TRP A 104 -46.34 -13.47 -29.72
C TRP A 104 -47.53 -13.14 -28.82
N SER A 105 -47.33 -13.20 -27.51
CA SER A 105 -48.33 -12.78 -26.52
C SER A 105 -47.65 -12.09 -25.35
N PHE A 106 -48.18 -10.94 -24.95
CA PHE A 106 -47.66 -10.20 -23.81
C PHE A 106 -47.72 -11.04 -22.51
N GLN A 107 -48.70 -11.95 -22.39
CA GLN A 107 -48.96 -12.75 -21.19
C GLN A 107 -47.76 -13.56 -20.71
N TRP A 108 -46.96 -14.10 -21.62
CA TRP A 108 -45.76 -14.87 -21.27
C TRP A 108 -44.48 -14.03 -21.28
N MET A 109 -44.48 -12.85 -21.91
CA MET A 109 -43.32 -11.96 -21.99
C MET A 109 -43.11 -11.13 -20.71
N TRP A 110 -44.20 -10.55 -20.18
CA TRP A 110 -44.10 -9.67 -19.01
C TRP A 110 -43.61 -10.37 -17.73
N PRO A 111 -43.94 -11.65 -17.44
CA PRO A 111 -43.41 -12.34 -16.28
C PRO A 111 -41.90 -12.52 -16.36
N ILE A 112 -41.34 -12.77 -17.56
CA ILE A 112 -39.89 -12.86 -17.77
C ILE A 112 -39.22 -11.51 -17.48
N LEU A 113 -39.79 -10.43 -18.02
CA LEU A 113 -39.31 -9.08 -17.76
C LEU A 113 -39.30 -8.75 -16.27
N LEU A 114 -40.41 -9.02 -15.59
CA LEU A 114 -40.53 -8.77 -14.17
C LEU A 114 -39.53 -9.62 -13.37
N ARG A 115 -39.43 -10.92 -13.68
CA ARG A 115 -38.47 -11.84 -13.02
C ARG A 115 -37.04 -11.33 -13.15
N ASN A 116 -36.61 -10.94 -14.36
CA ASN A 116 -35.24 -10.50 -14.61
C ASN A 116 -34.93 -9.15 -13.95
N LEU A 117 -35.85 -8.19 -14.00
CA LEU A 117 -35.69 -6.90 -13.32
C LEU A 117 -35.65 -7.10 -11.80
N LEU A 118 -36.57 -7.88 -11.23
CA LEU A 118 -36.57 -8.18 -9.80
C LEU A 118 -35.29 -8.90 -9.38
N ALA A 119 -34.86 -9.93 -10.11
CA ALA A 119 -33.61 -10.64 -9.82
C ALA A 119 -32.40 -9.70 -9.88
N THR A 120 -32.35 -8.80 -10.86
CA THR A 120 -31.27 -7.79 -10.98
C THR A 120 -31.24 -6.89 -9.75
N TRP A 121 -32.38 -6.32 -9.35
CA TRP A 121 -32.45 -5.44 -8.19
C TRP A 121 -32.24 -6.17 -6.86
N VAL A 122 -32.71 -7.40 -6.74
CA VAL A 122 -32.47 -8.22 -5.54
C VAL A 122 -30.98 -8.56 -5.43
N ILE A 123 -30.30 -8.95 -6.50
CA ILE A 123 -28.90 -9.38 -6.43
C ILE A 123 -27.96 -8.16 -6.40
N CYS A 124 -27.99 -7.31 -7.43
CA CYS A 124 -27.14 -6.10 -7.49
C CYS A 124 -27.46 -5.14 -6.36
N GLY A 125 -28.75 -4.86 -6.14
CA GLY A 125 -29.19 -3.89 -5.16
C GLY A 125 -28.88 -4.33 -3.74
N PHE A 126 -29.00 -5.63 -3.43
CA PHE A 126 -28.53 -6.17 -2.15
C PHE A 126 -27.02 -6.03 -1.99
N TRP A 127 -26.24 -6.37 -3.03
CA TRP A 127 -24.77 -6.30 -2.95
C TRP A 127 -24.27 -4.87 -2.77
N ASP A 128 -24.81 -3.93 -3.56
CA ASP A 128 -24.47 -2.51 -3.41
C ASP A 128 -24.97 -1.93 -2.08
N TRP A 129 -26.15 -2.34 -1.61
CA TRP A 129 -26.60 -1.97 -0.27
C TRP A 129 -25.63 -2.48 0.80
N PHE A 130 -25.30 -3.77 0.78
CA PHE A 130 -24.42 -4.42 1.75
C PHE A 130 -23.04 -3.75 1.82
N LEU A 131 -22.41 -3.49 0.67
CA LEU A 131 -21.05 -2.98 0.59
C LEU A 131 -20.93 -1.46 0.72
N TYR A 132 -21.92 -0.70 0.22
CA TYR A 132 -21.80 0.76 0.08
C TYR A 132 -22.74 1.57 0.98
N LEU A 133 -23.92 1.02 1.33
CA LEU A 133 -24.98 1.78 2.00
C LEU A 133 -25.31 1.26 3.41
N SER A 134 -24.91 0.03 3.74
CA SER A 134 -25.22 -0.59 5.02
C SER A 134 -24.35 -0.04 6.16
N PRO A 135 -24.75 -0.23 7.43
CA PRO A 135 -23.92 0.10 8.59
C PRO A 135 -22.56 -0.62 8.60
N MET A 136 -22.41 -1.72 7.86
CA MET A 136 -21.14 -2.46 7.75
C MET A 136 -20.09 -1.73 6.91
N LYS A 137 -20.47 -0.67 6.18
CA LYS A 137 -19.56 0.09 5.31
C LYS A 137 -18.25 0.48 6.02
N GLU A 138 -18.30 0.99 7.25
CA GLU A 138 -17.10 1.42 7.97
C GLU A 138 -16.21 0.24 8.37
N VAL A 139 -16.82 -0.93 8.69
CA VAL A 139 -16.11 -2.18 8.96
C VAL A 139 -15.47 -2.75 7.69
N LEU A 140 -16.14 -2.60 6.55
CA LEU A 140 -15.69 -3.11 5.25
C LEU A 140 -14.67 -2.19 4.55
N ARG A 141 -14.51 -0.95 5.02
CA ARG A 141 -13.61 0.04 4.44
C ARG A 141 -12.17 -0.43 4.23
N PRO A 142 -11.54 -1.23 5.12
CA PRO A 142 -10.19 -1.76 4.89
C PRO A 142 -10.08 -2.73 3.71
N PHE A 143 -11.19 -3.38 3.34
CA PHE A 143 -11.23 -4.37 2.25
C PHE A 143 -11.49 -3.72 0.89
N LYS A 144 -11.78 -2.42 0.85
CA LYS A 144 -12.01 -1.70 -0.41
C LYS A 144 -10.70 -1.57 -1.18
N MET A 145 -10.72 -1.97 -2.44
CA MET A 145 -9.52 -1.93 -3.29
C MET A 145 -9.17 -0.51 -3.72
N ASN A 146 -10.17 0.34 -4.00
CA ASN A 146 -10.01 1.77 -4.22
C ASN A 146 -10.48 2.55 -2.98
N PRO A 147 -9.64 3.39 -2.34
CA PRO A 147 -10.03 4.14 -1.14
C PRO A 147 -11.22 5.11 -1.34
N LYS A 148 -11.52 5.49 -2.59
CA LYS A 148 -12.61 6.42 -2.92
C LYS A 148 -13.93 5.68 -3.08
N TYR A 149 -14.99 6.23 -2.50
CA TYR A 149 -16.36 5.74 -2.67
C TYR A 149 -17.07 6.48 -3.80
N PRO A 150 -17.95 5.80 -4.57
CA PRO A 150 -18.71 6.41 -5.64
C PRO A 150 -19.71 7.44 -5.09
N PRO A 151 -19.92 8.55 -5.81
CA PRO A 151 -20.99 9.49 -5.46
C PRO A 151 -22.36 8.86 -5.71
N VAL A 152 -23.37 9.28 -4.96
CA VAL A 152 -24.75 8.78 -5.08
C VAL A 152 -25.31 8.99 -6.50
N ALA A 153 -24.90 10.05 -7.18
CA ALA A 153 -25.29 10.30 -8.57
C ALA A 153 -24.82 9.18 -9.53
N GLN A 154 -23.62 8.65 -9.32
CA GLN A 154 -23.10 7.53 -10.11
C GLN A 154 -23.89 6.26 -9.81
N LEU A 155 -24.12 5.94 -8.53
CA LEU A 155 -24.93 4.77 -8.13
C LEU A 155 -26.33 4.78 -8.77
N ARG A 156 -26.99 5.95 -8.80
CA ARG A 156 -28.31 6.09 -9.45
C ARG A 156 -28.23 5.88 -10.96
N HIS A 157 -27.23 6.47 -11.61
CA HIS A 157 -27.01 6.28 -13.03
C HIS A 157 -26.77 4.80 -13.37
N ASP A 158 -25.89 4.15 -12.61
CA ASP A 158 -25.52 2.75 -12.80
C ASP A 158 -26.73 1.82 -12.60
N ALA A 159 -27.56 2.09 -11.59
CA ALA A 159 -28.80 1.33 -11.35
C ALA A 159 -29.82 1.47 -12.49
N VAL A 160 -29.99 2.68 -13.04
CA VAL A 160 -30.89 2.91 -14.19
C VAL A 160 -30.35 2.20 -15.42
N ALA A 161 -29.07 2.35 -15.72
CA ALA A 161 -28.47 1.75 -16.90
C ALA A 161 -28.43 0.21 -16.84
N THR A 162 -28.13 -0.37 -15.67
CA THR A 162 -28.24 -1.82 -15.47
C THR A 162 -29.68 -2.31 -15.57
N SER A 163 -30.68 -1.52 -15.17
CA SER A 163 -32.08 -1.86 -15.42
C SER A 163 -32.41 -1.91 -16.91
N VAL A 164 -31.87 -0.96 -17.72
CA VAL A 164 -31.99 -1.00 -19.18
C VAL A 164 -31.27 -2.21 -19.78
N ALA A 165 -30.07 -2.54 -19.31
CA ALA A 165 -29.36 -3.74 -19.74
C ALA A 165 -30.13 -5.03 -19.40
N SER A 166 -30.79 -5.08 -18.24
CA SER A 166 -31.68 -6.19 -17.84
C SER A 166 -32.91 -6.32 -18.76
N CYS A 167 -33.48 -5.21 -19.22
CA CYS A 167 -34.50 -5.23 -20.27
C CYS A 167 -33.96 -5.78 -21.60
N CYS A 168 -32.72 -5.44 -21.97
CA CYS A 168 -32.07 -5.97 -23.17
C CYS A 168 -31.81 -7.48 -23.05
N GLY A 169 -31.34 -7.96 -21.90
CA GLY A 169 -31.21 -9.38 -21.60
C GLY A 169 -32.55 -10.12 -21.67
N THR A 170 -33.61 -9.52 -21.10
CA THR A 170 -34.97 -10.04 -21.24
C THR A 170 -35.40 -10.18 -22.70
N ALA A 171 -35.13 -9.18 -23.54
CA ALA A 171 -35.47 -9.25 -24.97
C ALA A 171 -34.74 -10.42 -25.67
N VAL A 172 -33.49 -10.69 -25.30
CA VAL A 172 -32.73 -11.85 -25.78
C VAL A 172 -33.38 -13.16 -25.33
N GLU A 173 -33.78 -13.28 -24.07
CA GLU A 173 -34.46 -14.48 -23.56
C GLU A 173 -35.80 -14.71 -24.26
N ILE A 174 -36.61 -13.66 -24.44
CA ILE A 174 -37.87 -13.71 -25.19
C ILE A 174 -37.63 -14.20 -26.62
N PHE A 175 -36.58 -13.69 -27.28
CA PHE A 175 -36.19 -14.13 -28.61
C PHE A 175 -35.80 -15.62 -28.64
N LEU A 176 -35.00 -16.09 -27.68
CA LEU A 176 -34.59 -17.49 -27.59
C LEU A 176 -35.80 -18.40 -27.34
N CYS A 177 -36.69 -18.04 -26.40
CA CYS A 177 -37.95 -18.75 -26.14
C CYS A 177 -38.80 -18.89 -27.41
N ARG A 178 -38.94 -17.79 -28.17
CA ARG A 178 -39.66 -17.78 -29.45
C ARG A 178 -39.01 -18.71 -30.46
N ALA A 179 -37.69 -18.65 -30.59
CA ALA A 179 -36.95 -19.44 -31.56
C ALA A 179 -36.98 -20.94 -31.23
N TRP A 180 -36.98 -21.34 -29.95
CA TRP A 180 -37.15 -22.74 -29.52
C TRP A 180 -38.57 -23.27 -29.69
N ALA A 181 -39.59 -22.48 -29.32
CA ALA A 181 -40.98 -22.85 -29.58
C ALA A 181 -41.30 -22.89 -31.09
N THR A 182 -40.42 -22.28 -31.90
CA THR A 182 -40.28 -22.27 -33.37
C THR A 182 -40.53 -23.59 -34.11
N GLY A 183 -39.76 -24.64 -33.90
CA GLY A 183 -38.35 -24.67 -33.50
C GLY A 183 -37.42 -24.21 -34.64
N GLN A 184 -37.16 -22.90 -34.70
CA GLN A 184 -36.08 -22.32 -35.49
C GLN A 184 -34.71 -22.69 -34.89
N LEU A 185 -34.67 -22.86 -33.57
CA LEU A 185 -33.54 -23.44 -32.84
C LEU A 185 -33.96 -24.83 -32.33
N ALA A 186 -33.13 -25.83 -32.59
CA ALA A 186 -33.28 -27.14 -31.97
C ALA A 186 -32.86 -27.09 -30.50
N MET A 187 -33.54 -27.84 -29.63
CA MET A 187 -33.21 -27.96 -28.22
C MET A 187 -33.41 -29.40 -27.74
N GLN A 188 -32.70 -29.77 -26.69
CA GLN A 188 -33.02 -30.98 -25.92
C GLN A 188 -34.26 -30.71 -25.06
N PRO A 189 -35.38 -31.44 -25.24
CA PRO A 189 -36.58 -31.27 -24.42
C PRO A 189 -36.38 -31.62 -22.95
N THR A 190 -35.48 -32.56 -22.61
CA THR A 190 -35.25 -32.98 -21.23
C THR A 190 -33.77 -33.18 -20.93
N LEU A 191 -33.39 -33.09 -19.65
CA LEU A 191 -32.01 -33.32 -19.23
C LEU A 191 -31.58 -34.80 -19.38
N GLN A 192 -32.53 -35.74 -19.41
CA GLN A 192 -32.25 -37.17 -19.52
C GLN A 192 -31.83 -37.61 -20.92
N GLU A 193 -32.05 -36.79 -21.95
CA GLU A 193 -31.68 -37.12 -23.33
C GLU A 193 -30.16 -37.25 -23.49
N ALA A 194 -29.41 -36.36 -22.84
CA ALA A 194 -27.95 -36.38 -22.86
C ALA A 194 -27.39 -35.90 -21.50
N PRO A 195 -27.49 -36.71 -20.43
CA PRO A 195 -27.21 -36.26 -19.07
C PRO A 195 -25.72 -35.90 -18.85
N LEU A 196 -24.79 -36.69 -19.41
CA LEU A 196 -23.36 -36.39 -19.32
C LEU A 196 -22.98 -35.14 -20.12
N TRP A 197 -23.62 -34.92 -21.26
CA TRP A 197 -23.41 -33.73 -22.09
C TRP A 197 -23.95 -32.49 -21.39
N THR A 198 -25.16 -32.57 -20.85
CA THR A 198 -25.78 -31.53 -20.01
C THR A 198 -24.90 -31.21 -18.81
N LEU A 199 -24.41 -32.22 -18.08
CA LEU A 199 -23.55 -32.02 -16.92
C LEU A 199 -22.23 -31.33 -17.29
N PHE A 200 -21.59 -31.76 -18.38
CA PHE A 200 -20.36 -31.14 -18.87
C PHE A 200 -20.57 -29.63 -19.15
N TRP A 201 -21.62 -29.28 -19.91
CA TRP A 201 -21.89 -27.88 -20.22
C TRP A 201 -22.35 -27.09 -19.01
N ALA A 202 -23.14 -27.67 -18.10
CA ALA A 202 -23.57 -27.04 -16.86
C ALA A 202 -22.39 -26.72 -15.93
N ALA A 203 -21.40 -27.63 -15.87
CA ALA A 203 -20.21 -27.46 -15.04
C ALA A 203 -19.17 -26.49 -15.64
N THR A 204 -19.25 -26.21 -16.95
CA THR A 204 -18.24 -25.42 -17.68
C THR A 204 -18.78 -24.11 -18.28
N ILE A 205 -20.01 -23.69 -17.94
CA ILE A 205 -20.64 -22.46 -18.45
C ILE A 205 -19.67 -21.27 -18.39
N VAL A 206 -19.04 -21.06 -17.23
CA VAL A 206 -18.10 -19.95 -17.01
C VAL A 206 -16.93 -20.04 -17.99
N HIS A 207 -16.31 -21.21 -18.14
CA HIS A 207 -15.15 -21.42 -19.02
C HIS A 207 -15.46 -21.19 -20.51
N TRP A 208 -16.70 -21.39 -20.95
CA TRP A 208 -17.11 -21.09 -22.33
C TRP A 208 -17.54 -19.65 -22.54
N ARG A 209 -18.12 -19.04 -21.50
CA ARG A 209 -18.49 -17.63 -21.50
C ARG A 209 -17.25 -16.71 -21.54
N ILE A 210 -16.17 -17.02 -20.81
CA ILE A 210 -15.00 -16.14 -20.71
C ILE A 210 -14.29 -15.90 -22.06
N PRO A 211 -14.05 -16.91 -22.92
CA PRO A 211 -13.51 -16.68 -24.27
C PRO A 211 -14.38 -15.76 -25.12
N HIS A 212 -15.70 -15.96 -25.06
CA HIS A 212 -16.65 -15.09 -25.73
C HIS A 212 -16.58 -13.65 -25.20
N PHE A 213 -16.54 -13.48 -23.87
CA PHE A 213 -16.38 -12.18 -23.23
C PHE A 213 -15.09 -11.49 -23.69
N TYR A 214 -13.95 -12.18 -23.68
CA TYR A 214 -12.68 -11.63 -24.14
C TYR A 214 -12.78 -11.10 -25.59
N LEU A 215 -13.32 -11.92 -26.51
CA LEU A 215 -13.41 -11.55 -27.93
C LEU A 215 -14.29 -10.31 -28.13
N MET A 216 -15.46 -10.29 -27.50
CA MET A 216 -16.36 -9.14 -27.58
C MET A 216 -15.76 -7.90 -26.92
N HIS A 217 -15.22 -8.05 -25.73
CA HIS A 217 -14.68 -6.95 -24.95
C HIS A 217 -13.47 -6.33 -25.66
N ARG A 218 -12.53 -7.15 -26.15
CA ARG A 218 -11.40 -6.65 -26.95
C ARG A 218 -11.86 -6.00 -28.26
N ALA A 219 -12.91 -6.53 -28.90
CA ALA A 219 -13.48 -5.91 -30.11
C ALA A 219 -14.10 -4.53 -29.84
N LEU A 220 -14.62 -4.30 -28.65
CA LEU A 220 -15.20 -3.01 -28.22
C LEU A 220 -14.14 -1.98 -27.80
N HIS A 221 -12.86 -2.37 -27.68
CA HIS A 221 -11.76 -1.49 -27.32
C HIS A 221 -10.90 -1.11 -28.52
N PRO A 222 -10.15 0.02 -28.47
CA PRO A 222 -9.28 0.45 -29.56
C PRO A 222 -8.25 -0.61 -29.99
N TRP A 223 -8.13 -0.85 -31.29
CA TRP A 223 -7.17 -1.81 -31.83
C TRP A 223 -5.81 -1.19 -32.12
N ARG A 224 -5.74 0.15 -32.14
CA ARG A 224 -4.53 0.94 -32.43
C ARG A 224 -3.93 0.61 -33.79
N THR A 225 -4.78 0.32 -34.77
CA THR A 225 -4.40 0.09 -36.16
C THR A 225 -4.26 1.41 -36.91
N THR A 226 -3.18 1.60 -37.65
CA THR A 226 -2.96 2.79 -38.50
C THR A 226 -3.37 2.58 -39.95
N HIS A 227 -3.46 1.32 -40.40
CA HIS A 227 -3.69 0.97 -41.81
C HIS A 227 -5.18 0.80 -42.19
N VAL A 228 -6.05 0.63 -41.22
CA VAL A 228 -7.50 0.48 -41.41
C VAL A 228 -8.25 1.36 -40.41
N PRO A 229 -9.49 1.80 -40.72
CA PRO A 229 -10.35 2.45 -39.74
C PRO A 229 -10.45 1.59 -38.48
N ASP A 230 -10.09 2.18 -37.34
CA ASP A 230 -10.10 1.50 -36.04
C ASP A 230 -11.56 1.35 -35.56
N VAL A 231 -12.19 0.24 -35.97
CA VAL A 231 -13.56 -0.12 -35.59
C VAL A 231 -13.68 -0.22 -34.06
N GLY A 232 -12.65 -0.75 -33.40
CA GLY A 232 -12.60 -0.84 -31.94
C GLY A 232 -12.69 0.53 -31.27
N LYS A 233 -11.96 1.53 -31.78
CA LYS A 233 -12.06 2.92 -31.28
C LYS A 233 -13.44 3.54 -31.53
N PHE A 234 -14.07 3.24 -32.67
CA PHE A 234 -15.43 3.67 -32.96
C PHE A 234 -16.43 3.05 -31.98
N LEU A 235 -16.37 1.73 -31.78
CA LEU A 235 -17.24 1.01 -30.85
C LEU A 235 -17.01 1.45 -29.40
N TYR A 236 -15.76 1.67 -28.99
CA TYR A 236 -15.43 2.20 -27.68
C TYR A 236 -16.18 3.51 -27.44
N ARG A 237 -16.03 4.49 -28.33
CA ARG A 237 -16.59 5.83 -28.14
C ARG A 237 -18.13 5.84 -28.06
N HIS A 238 -18.82 4.98 -28.79
CA HIS A 238 -20.27 5.04 -28.94
C HIS A 238 -21.03 3.99 -28.15
N VAL A 239 -20.38 2.88 -27.80
CA VAL A 239 -21.03 1.73 -27.17
C VAL A 239 -20.42 1.48 -25.79
N HIS A 240 -19.11 1.21 -25.73
CA HIS A 240 -18.46 0.71 -24.51
C HIS A 240 -18.01 1.81 -23.53
N ALA A 241 -17.89 3.06 -23.98
CA ALA A 241 -17.51 4.18 -23.14
C ALA A 241 -18.50 4.41 -21.99
N GLN A 242 -19.78 4.02 -22.14
CA GLN A 242 -20.76 4.11 -21.06
C GLN A 242 -20.38 3.24 -19.85
N HIS A 243 -19.95 2.01 -20.10
CA HIS A 243 -19.51 1.08 -19.07
C HIS A 243 -18.31 1.64 -18.29
N HIS A 244 -17.39 2.28 -19.00
CA HIS A 244 -16.19 2.92 -18.45
C HIS A 244 -16.42 4.29 -17.81
N LYS A 245 -17.63 4.87 -17.87
CA LYS A 245 -17.94 6.12 -17.14
C LYS A 245 -17.99 5.90 -15.62
N SER A 246 -18.22 4.67 -15.18
CA SER A 246 -18.27 4.31 -13.76
C SER A 246 -16.88 4.02 -13.21
N TYR A 247 -16.04 5.05 -13.12
CA TYR A 247 -14.64 4.94 -12.66
C TYR A 247 -14.46 4.28 -11.29
N LEU A 248 -15.49 4.33 -10.45
CA LEU A 248 -15.54 3.66 -9.16
C LEU A 248 -16.55 2.53 -9.26
N PRO A 249 -16.11 1.33 -9.70
CA PRO A 249 -17.04 0.26 -10.03
C PRO A 249 -17.81 -0.21 -8.79
N THR A 250 -19.07 -0.59 -9.01
CA THR A 250 -19.99 -1.22 -8.05
C THR A 250 -20.74 -2.37 -8.74
N ALA A 251 -21.56 -3.13 -8.00
CA ALA A 251 -22.33 -4.21 -8.60
C ALA A 251 -23.24 -3.71 -9.74
N PHE A 252 -23.89 -2.55 -9.55
CA PHE A 252 -24.69 -1.93 -10.61
C PHE A 252 -23.86 -1.39 -11.77
N SER A 253 -22.58 -1.07 -11.61
CA SER A 253 -21.76 -0.64 -12.75
C SER A 253 -21.38 -1.80 -13.66
N GLY A 254 -21.39 -3.04 -13.15
CA GLY A 254 -20.94 -4.21 -13.90
C GLY A 254 -21.70 -4.46 -15.21
N THR A 255 -22.98 -4.11 -15.26
CA THR A 255 -23.80 -4.15 -16.50
C THR A 255 -24.35 -2.78 -16.89
N ASN A 256 -23.72 -1.69 -16.46
CA ASN A 256 -24.02 -0.34 -16.96
C ASN A 256 -23.51 -0.20 -18.41
N MET A 257 -24.14 -0.93 -19.32
CA MET A 257 -23.73 -1.06 -20.71
C MET A 257 -24.70 -0.33 -21.62
N HIS A 258 -24.21 0.09 -22.78
CA HIS A 258 -25.09 0.54 -23.84
C HIS A 258 -26.00 -0.62 -24.30
N PRO A 259 -27.26 -0.38 -24.72
CA PRO A 259 -28.19 -1.45 -25.11
C PRO A 259 -27.61 -2.44 -26.14
N VAL A 260 -26.86 -1.94 -27.13
CA VAL A 260 -26.19 -2.78 -28.13
C VAL A 260 -25.17 -3.73 -27.50
N GLU A 261 -24.40 -3.25 -26.53
CA GLU A 261 -23.43 -4.07 -25.79
C GLU A 261 -24.14 -5.10 -24.92
N ALA A 262 -25.13 -4.67 -24.13
CA ALA A 262 -25.91 -5.57 -23.28
C ALA A 262 -26.59 -6.69 -24.09
N THR A 263 -27.18 -6.36 -25.25
CA THR A 263 -27.79 -7.35 -26.13
C THR A 263 -26.75 -8.33 -26.68
N LEU A 264 -25.63 -7.85 -27.23
CA LEU A 264 -24.60 -8.74 -27.78
C LEU A 264 -23.96 -9.60 -26.69
N TYR A 265 -23.73 -9.03 -25.50
CA TYR A 265 -23.11 -9.68 -24.35
C TYR A 265 -23.89 -10.93 -23.90
N CYS A 266 -25.23 -10.85 -23.95
CA CYS A 266 -26.12 -11.97 -23.64
C CYS A 266 -26.44 -12.86 -24.85
N LEU A 267 -26.62 -12.28 -26.04
CA LEU A 267 -27.11 -13.00 -27.22
C LEU A 267 -26.08 -13.96 -27.80
N MET A 268 -24.85 -13.51 -28.01
CA MET A 268 -23.84 -14.28 -28.73
C MET A 268 -23.41 -15.59 -28.04
N PRO A 269 -23.14 -15.65 -26.71
CA PRO A 269 -22.76 -16.91 -26.08
C PRO A 269 -23.95 -17.85 -25.98
N SER A 270 -25.15 -17.33 -25.71
CA SER A 270 -26.37 -18.13 -25.62
C SER A 270 -26.82 -18.66 -26.98
N LEU A 271 -26.68 -17.89 -28.06
CA LEU A 271 -26.99 -18.33 -29.41
C LEU A 271 -25.97 -19.39 -29.88
N PHE A 272 -24.67 -19.22 -29.57
CA PHE A 272 -23.68 -20.27 -29.81
C PHE A 272 -24.09 -21.59 -29.14
N MET A 273 -24.44 -21.55 -27.86
CA MET A 273 -24.87 -22.74 -27.11
C MET A 273 -26.21 -23.32 -27.61
N ALA A 274 -27.17 -22.48 -27.98
CA ALA A 274 -28.48 -22.92 -28.44
C ALA A 274 -28.42 -23.49 -29.86
N TYR A 275 -27.73 -22.82 -30.78
CA TYR A 275 -27.76 -23.14 -32.20
C TYR A 275 -26.75 -24.24 -32.57
N MET A 276 -25.49 -24.12 -32.12
CA MET A 276 -24.44 -25.07 -32.51
C MET A 276 -24.51 -26.37 -31.73
N LEU A 277 -24.89 -26.32 -30.45
CA LEU A 277 -24.75 -27.45 -29.54
C LEU A 277 -26.09 -28.12 -29.19
N ARG A 278 -27.22 -27.50 -29.57
CA ARG A 278 -28.59 -28.00 -29.35
C ARG A 278 -28.83 -28.42 -27.90
N LEU A 279 -28.42 -27.58 -26.96
CA LEU A 279 -28.51 -27.88 -25.53
C LEU A 279 -29.92 -27.68 -24.99
N HIS A 280 -30.19 -28.21 -23.80
CA HIS A 280 -31.39 -27.90 -23.05
C HIS A 280 -31.44 -26.37 -22.75
N PRO A 281 -32.61 -25.70 -22.83
CA PRO A 281 -32.73 -24.23 -22.64
C PRO A 281 -32.12 -23.69 -21.33
N ALA A 282 -31.99 -24.54 -20.31
CA ALA A 282 -31.34 -24.21 -19.06
C ALA A 282 -29.86 -23.82 -19.21
N ILE A 283 -29.13 -24.35 -20.20
CA ILE A 283 -27.71 -24.02 -20.38
C ILE A 283 -27.54 -22.61 -20.98
N PRO A 284 -28.17 -22.26 -22.12
CA PRO A 284 -28.05 -20.90 -22.66
C PRO A 284 -28.62 -19.82 -21.73
N LEU A 285 -29.70 -20.12 -20.99
CA LEU A 285 -30.23 -19.23 -19.95
C LEU A 285 -29.27 -19.11 -18.76
N GLY A 286 -28.67 -20.23 -18.32
CA GLY A 286 -27.64 -20.25 -17.29
C GLY A 286 -26.43 -19.42 -17.68
N CYS A 287 -26.03 -19.43 -18.96
CA CYS A 287 -24.98 -18.57 -19.49
C CYS A 287 -25.33 -17.08 -19.41
N MET A 288 -26.59 -16.70 -19.71
CA MET A 288 -27.04 -15.30 -19.54
C MET A 288 -27.03 -14.87 -18.07
N ILE A 289 -27.51 -15.73 -17.17
CA ILE A 289 -27.47 -15.49 -15.72
C ILE A 289 -26.02 -15.33 -15.26
N ASP A 290 -25.12 -16.18 -15.76
CA ASP A 290 -23.71 -16.11 -15.42
C ASP A 290 -23.07 -14.83 -15.95
N CYS A 291 -23.29 -14.45 -17.22
CA CYS A 291 -22.91 -13.14 -17.79
C CYS A 291 -23.31 -12.00 -16.85
N ALA A 292 -24.57 -11.96 -16.44
CA ALA A 292 -25.07 -10.91 -15.56
C ALA A 292 -24.35 -10.93 -14.19
N VAL A 293 -24.43 -12.05 -13.45
CA VAL A 293 -23.91 -12.09 -12.07
C VAL A 293 -22.39 -12.03 -12.01
N GLY A 294 -21.68 -12.62 -12.97
CA GLY A 294 -20.22 -12.53 -13.03
C GLY A 294 -19.76 -11.09 -13.25
N ALA A 295 -20.46 -10.33 -14.11
CA ALA A 295 -20.20 -8.90 -14.27
C ALA A 295 -20.50 -8.14 -12.97
N TRP A 296 -21.63 -8.40 -12.31
CA TRP A 296 -21.98 -7.69 -11.06
C TRP A 296 -20.97 -7.93 -9.93
N LEU A 297 -20.57 -9.19 -9.71
CA LEU A 297 -19.62 -9.53 -8.67
C LEU A 297 -18.21 -9.03 -9.00
N GLY A 298 -17.77 -9.14 -10.26
CA GLY A 298 -16.44 -8.65 -10.70
C GLY A 298 -16.25 -7.13 -10.60
N HIS A 299 -17.32 -6.37 -10.40
CA HIS A 299 -17.28 -4.91 -10.27
C HIS A 299 -17.56 -4.42 -8.86
N ASP A 300 -17.67 -5.29 -7.86
CA ASP A 300 -18.09 -4.84 -6.53
C ASP A 300 -17.07 -3.91 -5.84
N GLY A 301 -15.81 -3.93 -6.26
CA GLY A 301 -14.75 -3.02 -5.80
C GLY A 301 -14.17 -3.35 -4.42
N PHE A 302 -14.42 -4.56 -3.92
CA PHE A 302 -13.92 -5.04 -2.62
C PHE A 302 -13.14 -6.35 -2.78
N ARG A 303 -12.12 -6.53 -1.93
CA ARG A 303 -11.62 -7.88 -1.57
C ARG A 303 -12.70 -8.62 -0.78
N TRP A 304 -12.41 -9.78 -0.22
CA TRP A 304 -13.32 -10.48 0.69
C TRP A 304 -13.96 -9.50 1.72
N PRO A 305 -15.29 -9.48 1.91
CA PRO A 305 -16.30 -10.42 1.42
C PRO A 305 -16.80 -10.20 -0.03
N GLY A 306 -16.28 -9.19 -0.73
CA GLY A 306 -16.44 -9.00 -2.17
C GLY A 306 -15.78 -10.11 -3.01
N ALA A 307 -15.98 -10.06 -4.33
CA ALA A 307 -15.48 -11.04 -5.28
C ALA A 307 -13.95 -11.01 -5.41
N GLY A 308 -13.29 -9.92 -5.04
CA GLY A 308 -11.84 -9.85 -5.08
C GLY A 308 -11.25 -9.70 -6.48
N ASP A 309 -12.02 -9.23 -7.46
CA ASP A 309 -11.57 -9.13 -8.86
C ASP A 309 -10.71 -7.89 -9.12
N TYR A 310 -9.47 -7.93 -8.61
CA TYR A 310 -8.49 -6.88 -8.88
C TYR A 310 -8.02 -6.86 -10.35
N PHE A 311 -8.09 -8.01 -11.04
CA PHE A 311 -7.77 -8.13 -12.46
C PHE A 311 -8.64 -7.19 -13.29
N HIS A 312 -9.95 -7.21 -13.03
CA HIS A 312 -10.91 -6.36 -13.71
C HIS A 312 -10.89 -4.91 -13.20
N GLN A 313 -10.57 -4.68 -11.92
CA GLN A 313 -10.37 -3.32 -11.45
C GLN A 313 -9.20 -2.61 -12.16
N LEU A 314 -8.09 -3.32 -12.40
CA LEU A 314 -6.98 -2.77 -13.19
C LEU A 314 -7.41 -2.41 -14.62
N HIS A 315 -8.31 -3.21 -15.21
CA HIS A 315 -8.91 -2.88 -16.50
C HIS A 315 -9.68 -1.56 -16.45
N HIS A 316 -10.51 -1.31 -15.43
CA HIS A 316 -11.23 -0.03 -15.28
C HIS A 316 -10.30 1.16 -14.99
N GLU A 317 -9.15 0.96 -14.33
CA GLU A 317 -8.19 2.05 -14.08
C GLU A 317 -7.37 2.41 -15.33
N HIS A 318 -7.12 1.45 -16.22
CA HIS A 318 -6.16 1.61 -17.31
C HIS A 318 -6.71 1.43 -18.73
N PHE A 319 -7.91 0.88 -18.88
CA PHE A 319 -8.68 0.63 -20.11
C PHE A 319 -8.03 -0.32 -21.13
N ASP A 320 -6.71 -0.35 -21.22
CA ASP A 320 -5.94 -0.93 -22.32
C ASP A 320 -5.29 -2.30 -22.01
N CYS A 321 -5.75 -3.00 -20.97
CA CYS A 321 -5.25 -4.31 -20.54
C CYS A 321 -6.36 -5.19 -19.96
N ASN A 322 -6.13 -6.49 -19.73
CA ASN A 322 -7.03 -7.36 -18.96
C ASN A 322 -8.48 -7.40 -19.52
N TYR A 323 -8.65 -7.74 -20.81
CA TYR A 323 -9.95 -7.77 -21.49
C TYR A 323 -10.79 -9.00 -21.14
N GLY A 324 -10.18 -10.07 -20.64
CA GLY A 324 -10.85 -11.32 -20.29
C GLY A 324 -11.05 -11.48 -18.79
N ALA A 325 -10.86 -12.71 -18.31
CA ALA A 325 -10.87 -13.05 -16.90
C ALA A 325 -9.94 -14.24 -16.64
N GLN A 326 -9.50 -14.40 -15.40
CA GLN A 326 -8.48 -15.38 -14.98
C GLN A 326 -8.87 -16.85 -15.22
N HIS A 327 -10.17 -17.13 -15.40
CA HIS A 327 -10.73 -18.46 -15.65
C HIS A 327 -10.17 -19.12 -16.92
N VAL A 328 -9.90 -18.32 -17.95
CA VAL A 328 -9.24 -18.76 -19.18
C VAL A 328 -8.22 -17.67 -19.51
N PRO A 329 -6.91 -17.94 -19.39
CA PRO A 329 -5.86 -16.92 -19.37
C PRO A 329 -5.53 -16.38 -20.77
N ILE A 330 -6.53 -15.89 -21.50
CA ILE A 330 -6.39 -15.40 -22.88
C ILE A 330 -5.54 -14.14 -22.92
N ASP A 331 -5.69 -13.23 -21.95
CA ASP A 331 -4.84 -12.04 -21.83
C ASP A 331 -3.35 -12.40 -21.69
N LYS A 332 -3.04 -13.50 -21.02
CA LYS A 332 -1.68 -14.02 -20.90
C LYS A 332 -1.18 -14.56 -22.24
N TRP A 333 -2.02 -15.32 -22.96
CA TRP A 333 -1.67 -15.91 -24.26
C TRP A 333 -1.49 -14.87 -25.35
N LEU A 334 -2.28 -13.79 -25.32
CA LEU A 334 -2.28 -12.73 -26.32
C LEU A 334 -1.49 -11.48 -25.88
N GLY A 335 -0.79 -11.53 -24.74
CA GLY A 335 0.09 -10.45 -24.28
C GLY A 335 -0.62 -9.16 -23.86
N THR A 336 -1.88 -9.26 -23.44
CA THR A 336 -2.73 -8.13 -22.99
C THR A 336 -2.91 -8.08 -21.46
N TYR A 337 -2.21 -8.97 -20.73
CA TYR A 337 -2.25 -9.08 -19.28
C TYR A 337 -1.44 -8.00 -18.55
N CYS A 338 -2.00 -7.49 -17.45
CA CYS A 338 -1.40 -6.51 -16.53
C CYS A 338 -1.64 -6.97 -15.08
N GLY A 339 -0.57 -7.22 -14.32
CA GLY A 339 -0.65 -7.70 -12.93
C GLY A 339 -0.69 -6.58 -11.90
N SER A 340 -0.04 -5.45 -12.21
CA SER A 340 -0.08 -4.21 -11.42
C SER A 340 0.00 -2.98 -12.34
N LYS A 341 -0.09 -1.78 -11.77
CA LYS A 341 0.00 -0.50 -12.49
C LYS A 341 1.33 -0.32 -13.23
N GLU A 342 2.41 -0.84 -12.67
CA GLU A 342 3.77 -0.75 -13.20
C GLU A 342 3.93 -1.56 -14.51
N ASP A 343 3.10 -2.59 -14.71
CA ASP A 343 3.14 -3.46 -15.88
C ASP A 343 2.52 -2.84 -17.13
N LEU A 344 1.75 -1.76 -17.00
CA LEU A 344 1.03 -1.15 -18.12
C LEU A 344 1.97 -0.73 -19.27
N LYS A 345 3.17 -0.25 -18.92
CA LYS A 345 4.21 0.14 -19.90
C LYS A 345 4.69 -1.06 -20.71
N LYS A 346 4.65 -2.28 -20.16
CA LYS A 346 5.20 -3.50 -20.79
C LYS A 346 4.27 -4.03 -21.89
N VAL A 347 2.95 -3.85 -21.75
CA VAL A 347 1.92 -4.29 -22.72
C VAL A 347 2.15 -3.69 -24.11
N TRP A 348 2.56 -2.42 -24.19
CA TRP A 348 2.68 -1.70 -25.47
C TRP A 348 4.10 -1.62 -26.04
N HIS A 349 5.09 -2.15 -25.33
CA HIS A 349 6.50 -2.15 -25.74
C HIS A 349 7.02 -3.54 -26.14
N ASN A 350 6.15 -4.52 -26.41
CA ASN A 350 6.52 -5.90 -26.76
C ASN A 350 7.46 -6.57 -25.72
N ALA A 351 7.37 -6.17 -24.45
CA ALA A 351 8.11 -6.82 -23.38
C ALA A 351 7.33 -8.05 -22.89
N PRO A 352 7.99 -9.20 -22.62
CA PRO A 352 7.30 -10.39 -22.14
C PRO A 352 6.61 -10.11 -20.80
N ALA A 353 5.27 -10.12 -20.80
CA ALA A 353 4.47 -10.05 -19.59
C ALA A 353 4.47 -11.43 -18.91
N GLY A 354 4.90 -11.50 -17.65
CA GLY A 354 5.01 -12.75 -16.90
C GLY A 354 5.39 -12.52 -15.44
N LYS A 355 5.22 -13.54 -14.58
CA LYS A 355 5.48 -13.49 -13.13
C LYS A 355 6.85 -12.88 -12.76
N SER A 356 7.87 -13.08 -13.61
CA SER A 356 9.22 -12.57 -13.41
C SER A 356 9.38 -11.06 -13.65
N ALA A 357 8.47 -10.43 -14.40
CA ALA A 357 8.50 -8.99 -14.65
C ALA A 357 7.88 -8.19 -13.49
N ASN A 358 7.17 -8.83 -12.57
CA ASN A 358 6.39 -8.19 -11.51
C ASN A 358 7.09 -8.23 -10.14
N LEU A 359 8.34 -8.72 -10.08
CA LEU A 359 9.11 -8.82 -8.83
C LEU A 359 9.89 -7.54 -8.48
N GLN A 360 9.68 -6.43 -9.18
CA GLN A 360 10.37 -5.17 -8.91
C GLN A 360 9.42 -3.98 -9.02
N ASP A 361 8.60 -3.79 -7.98
CA ASP A 361 8.42 -2.50 -7.31
C ASP A 361 7.32 -2.69 -6.25
N THR A 362 7.71 -3.12 -5.06
CA THR A 362 6.88 -2.82 -3.89
C THR A 362 7.06 -1.32 -3.65
N SER A 363 5.97 -0.57 -3.57
CA SER A 363 6.00 0.84 -3.20
C SER A 363 6.53 0.97 -1.76
N VAL A 364 7.86 0.95 -1.60
CA VAL A 364 8.53 1.12 -0.32
C VAL A 364 8.37 2.58 0.06
N TRP A 365 7.54 2.84 1.06
CA TRP A 365 7.58 4.13 1.73
C TRP A 365 8.89 4.21 2.50
N THR A 366 9.76 5.13 2.07
CA THR A 366 11.00 5.43 2.79
C THR A 366 10.82 6.74 3.54
N CYS A 367 11.05 6.72 4.85
CA CYS A 367 11.23 7.95 5.64
C CYS A 367 12.59 7.91 6.32
N LYS A 368 13.13 9.10 6.62
CA LYS A 368 14.30 9.19 7.48
C LYS A 368 13.92 8.69 8.87
N LEU A 369 14.66 7.73 9.39
CA LEU A 369 14.51 7.14 10.73
C LEU A 369 14.28 8.16 11.85
N ALA A 370 14.95 9.32 11.76
CA ALA A 370 14.85 10.37 12.77
C ALA A 370 13.43 10.91 12.97
N VAL A 371 12.61 11.01 11.92
CA VAL A 371 11.26 11.61 11.99
C VAL A 371 10.31 10.81 12.87
N PRO A 372 10.13 9.49 12.69
CA PRO A 372 9.22 8.72 13.53
C PRO A 372 9.68 8.57 14.98
N LEU A 373 10.99 8.50 15.23
CA LEU A 373 11.52 8.48 16.60
C LEU A 373 11.33 9.83 17.29
N GLU A 374 11.57 10.95 16.60
CA GLU A 374 11.28 12.29 17.12
C GLU A 374 9.80 12.42 17.51
N GLN A 375 8.88 11.91 16.68
CA GLN A 375 7.45 11.90 16.98
C GLN A 375 7.06 11.01 18.16
N ALA A 376 7.78 9.92 18.41
CA ALA A 376 7.51 9.02 19.54
C ALA A 376 8.07 9.57 20.86
N PHE A 377 9.30 10.10 20.83
CA PHE A 377 9.99 10.58 22.03
C PHE A 377 9.59 12.00 22.45
N LEU A 378 9.08 12.82 21.52
CA LEU A 378 8.63 14.19 21.80
C LEU A 378 7.09 14.32 21.73
N ALA A 379 6.37 13.20 21.79
CA ALA A 379 4.92 13.20 21.78
C ALA A 379 4.30 13.90 23.00
N GLU A 380 4.97 13.80 24.14
CA GLU A 380 4.50 14.31 25.42
C GLU A 380 5.70 14.79 26.26
N SER A 381 5.49 15.82 27.09
CA SER A 381 6.51 16.31 28.01
C SER A 381 6.45 15.54 29.33
N PRO A 382 7.58 15.04 29.86
CA PRO A 382 7.62 14.38 31.16
C PRO A 382 7.27 15.32 32.33
N ASP A 383 7.34 16.64 32.11
CA ASP A 383 7.04 17.66 33.13
C ASP A 383 5.54 18.05 33.15
N ALA A 384 4.71 17.46 32.29
CA ALA A 384 3.28 17.81 32.17
C ALA A 384 2.42 17.27 33.32
N SER A 385 2.65 16.03 33.76
CA SER A 385 1.99 15.39 34.91
C SER A 385 2.76 14.13 35.37
N GLU A 386 2.42 13.56 36.53
CA GLU A 386 3.01 12.29 37.00
C GLU A 386 2.70 11.13 36.03
N GLU A 387 1.50 11.12 35.44
CA GLU A 387 1.09 10.14 34.44
C GLU A 387 1.86 10.30 33.11
N ALA A 388 2.07 11.54 32.67
CA ALA A 388 2.91 11.85 31.50
C ALA A 388 4.36 11.41 31.71
N GLN A 389 4.89 11.64 32.91
CA GLN A 389 6.22 11.17 33.31
C GLN A 389 6.32 9.63 33.24
N ALA A 390 5.29 8.92 33.71
CA ALA A 390 5.23 7.47 33.67
C ALA A 390 5.18 6.92 32.23
N ARG A 391 4.37 7.53 31.33
CA ARG A 391 4.32 7.15 29.91
C ARG A 391 5.66 7.39 29.20
N CYS A 392 6.25 8.56 29.38
CA CYS A 392 7.56 8.90 28.80
C CYS A 392 8.65 7.92 29.27
N ARG A 393 8.64 7.56 30.56
CA ARG A 393 9.56 6.57 31.12
C ARG A 393 9.37 5.18 30.49
N ALA A 394 8.13 4.72 30.36
CA ALA A 394 7.82 3.42 29.76
C ALA A 394 8.31 3.32 28.31
N ILE A 395 8.13 4.37 27.50
CA ILE A 395 8.63 4.42 26.11
C ILE A 395 10.16 4.35 26.06
N ARG A 396 10.84 5.06 26.98
CA ARG A 396 12.31 5.06 27.08
C ARG A 396 12.85 3.69 27.52
N GLU A 397 12.20 3.05 28.47
CA GLU A 397 12.54 1.70 28.91
C GLU A 397 12.35 0.68 27.79
N ALA A 398 11.19 0.71 27.11
CA ALA A 398 10.90 -0.18 25.98
C ALA A 398 11.91 -0.02 24.83
N PHE A 399 12.32 1.21 24.51
CA PHE A 399 13.36 1.44 23.50
C PHE A 399 14.72 0.90 23.93
N ALA A 400 15.10 1.09 25.20
CA ALA A 400 16.35 0.57 25.73
C ALA A 400 16.41 -0.96 25.71
N GLU A 401 15.28 -1.62 25.96
CA GLU A 401 15.15 -3.08 25.87
C GLU A 401 15.27 -3.60 24.44
N GLU A 402 14.54 -3.01 23.50
CA GLU A 402 14.65 -3.35 22.08
C GLU A 402 16.08 -3.13 21.56
N LEU A 403 16.75 -2.05 21.98
CA LEU A 403 18.16 -1.81 21.63
C LEU A 403 19.10 -2.83 22.26
N GLU A 404 18.89 -3.20 23.52
CA GLU A 404 19.70 -4.22 24.17
C GLU A 404 19.57 -5.58 23.45
N MET A 405 18.36 -5.94 23.02
CA MET A 405 18.13 -7.15 22.22
C MET A 405 18.81 -7.06 20.85
N ALA A 406 18.68 -5.94 20.14
CA ALA A 406 19.28 -5.74 18.82
C ALA A 406 20.81 -5.80 18.86
N VAL A 407 21.44 -5.13 19.84
CA VAL A 407 22.90 -5.17 20.05
C VAL A 407 23.38 -6.58 20.42
N LYS A 408 22.58 -7.35 21.18
CA LYS A 408 22.88 -8.76 21.48
C LYS A 408 22.74 -9.68 20.27
N ALA A 409 21.93 -9.33 19.27
CA ALA A 409 21.71 -10.17 18.09
C ALA A 409 22.77 -9.97 16.99
N ASP A 410 23.41 -8.80 16.91
CA ASP A 410 24.38 -8.46 15.86
C ASP A 410 25.81 -8.91 16.21
N ALA A 411 26.41 -9.77 15.38
CA ALA A 411 27.73 -10.36 15.60
C ALA A 411 28.89 -9.34 15.56
N ALA A 412 28.79 -8.25 14.80
CA ALA A 412 29.80 -7.20 14.76
C ALA A 412 29.67 -6.25 15.95
N ALA A 413 28.44 -5.97 16.40
CA ALA A 413 28.21 -5.27 17.66
C ALA A 413 28.66 -6.11 18.87
N GLN A 414 28.49 -7.43 18.83
CA GLN A 414 29.05 -8.36 19.81
C GLN A 414 30.58 -8.31 19.85
N ALA A 415 31.27 -8.20 18.72
CA ALA A 415 32.72 -8.06 18.68
C ALA A 415 33.20 -6.75 19.35
N GLN A 416 32.47 -5.63 19.16
CA GLN A 416 32.75 -4.39 19.90
C GLN A 416 32.41 -4.53 21.39
N LYS A 417 31.34 -5.23 21.76
CA LYS A 417 30.95 -5.52 23.15
C LYS A 417 32.03 -6.32 23.89
N LEU A 418 32.61 -7.34 23.26
CA LEU A 418 33.70 -8.15 23.83
C LEU A 418 34.95 -7.31 24.16
N ILE A 419 35.26 -6.30 23.32
CA ILE A 419 36.36 -5.34 23.59
C ILE A 419 36.12 -4.56 24.89
N PHE A 420 34.86 -4.25 25.22
CA PHE A 420 34.52 -3.51 26.44
C PHE A 420 34.32 -4.42 27.66
N GLU A 421 33.91 -5.68 27.48
CA GLU A 421 33.85 -6.67 28.56
C GLU A 421 35.24 -7.01 29.11
N GLU A 422 36.28 -7.05 28.28
CA GLU A 422 37.68 -7.15 28.75
C GLU A 422 38.14 -5.94 29.57
N LEU A 423 37.40 -4.83 29.54
CA LEU A 423 37.75 -3.56 30.20
C LEU A 423 36.98 -3.28 31.50
N SER A 424 36.03 -4.13 31.94
CA SER A 424 35.24 -3.89 33.17
C SER A 424 35.07 -5.11 34.08
N GLU A 425 35.58 -5.04 35.32
CA GLU A 425 35.33 -6.04 36.39
C GLU A 425 34.11 -5.71 37.28
N VAL A 426 33.23 -4.78 36.87
CA VAL A 426 32.14 -4.29 37.76
C VAL A 426 30.78 -4.48 37.12
N ASP A 427 30.03 -5.45 37.63
CA ASP A 427 28.66 -5.80 37.26
C ASP A 427 27.63 -4.85 37.93
N THR A 428 27.79 -3.54 37.73
CA THR A 428 26.79 -2.55 38.16
C THR A 428 26.53 -1.53 37.06
N ARG A 429 25.25 -1.41 36.67
CA ARG A 429 24.79 -0.45 35.66
C ARG A 429 25.37 0.95 35.92
N PRO A 430 25.99 1.60 34.91
CA PRO A 430 26.58 2.92 35.10
C PRO A 430 25.49 3.96 35.33
N VAL A 431 25.53 4.68 36.46
CA VAL A 431 24.67 5.86 36.65
C VAL A 431 25.09 6.93 35.64
N LEU A 432 24.21 7.24 34.70
CA LEU A 432 24.49 8.19 33.63
C LEU A 432 24.34 9.61 34.17
N ARG A 433 25.47 10.33 34.29
CA ARG A 433 25.46 11.76 34.60
C ARG A 433 25.60 12.58 33.32
N VAL A 434 24.71 13.54 33.14
CA VAL A 434 24.66 14.44 31.99
C VAL A 434 24.83 15.89 32.45
N GLU A 435 25.73 16.62 31.81
CA GLU A 435 26.07 18.02 32.10
C GLU A 435 26.00 18.85 30.81
N VAL A 436 25.13 19.85 30.76
CA VAL A 436 25.11 20.83 29.66
C VAL A 436 25.98 22.03 30.05
N ARG A 437 26.69 22.62 29.09
CA ARG A 437 27.52 23.80 29.33
C ARG A 437 26.72 24.90 30.03
N GLY A 438 27.17 25.30 31.22
CA GLY A 438 26.55 26.38 31.99
C GLY A 438 25.38 25.96 32.89
N THR A 439 25.06 24.66 32.98
CA THR A 439 24.00 24.13 33.86
C THR A 439 24.57 23.19 34.93
N ALA A 440 23.76 22.92 35.97
CA ALA A 440 24.11 21.91 36.98
C ALA A 440 23.98 20.50 36.38
N GLY A 441 24.94 19.63 36.68
CA GLY A 441 24.90 18.24 36.24
C GLY A 441 23.74 17.47 36.87
N ARG A 442 23.10 16.62 36.07
CA ARG A 442 21.99 15.76 36.49
C ARG A 442 22.40 14.30 36.39
N SER A 443 22.17 13.53 37.44
CA SER A 443 22.26 12.07 37.40
C SER A 443 20.91 11.53 36.94
N LEU A 444 20.89 10.80 35.84
CA LEU A 444 19.69 10.21 35.27
C LEU A 444 19.63 8.74 35.66
N ILE A 445 18.47 8.33 36.16
CA ILE A 445 18.19 6.95 36.60
C ILE A 445 17.60 6.13 35.43
N ASP A 446 16.99 6.80 34.47
CA ASP A 446 16.31 6.18 33.34
C ASP A 446 17.29 5.54 32.34
N ARG A 447 16.85 4.46 31.70
CA ARG A 447 17.67 3.67 30.76
C ARG A 447 17.92 4.37 29.43
N ALA A 448 17.05 5.29 29.02
CA ALA A 448 17.22 6.09 27.82
C ALA A 448 16.81 7.54 28.07
N VAL A 449 17.53 8.47 27.45
CA VAL A 449 17.42 9.91 27.68
C VAL A 449 17.40 10.64 26.35
N ALA A 450 16.43 11.53 26.16
CA ALA A 450 16.33 12.40 24.99
C ALA A 450 17.06 13.73 25.21
N VAL A 451 17.93 14.10 24.26
CA VAL A 451 18.67 15.37 24.27
C VAL A 451 18.35 16.15 23.01
N GLY A 452 17.95 17.41 23.14
CA GLY A 452 17.52 18.24 22.01
C GLY A 452 17.12 19.66 22.41
N SER A 453 16.56 20.42 21.47
CA SER A 453 16.13 21.81 21.69
C SER A 453 14.72 21.94 22.26
N LYS A 454 13.93 20.87 22.19
CA LYS A 454 12.53 20.81 22.60
C LYS A 454 12.36 20.62 24.12
N PRO A 455 11.36 21.27 24.77
CA PRO A 455 11.09 21.09 26.19
C PRO A 455 10.60 19.68 26.55
N GLU A 456 10.18 18.89 25.57
CA GLU A 456 9.83 17.48 25.74
C GLU A 456 11.07 16.58 25.92
N CYS A 457 12.28 17.08 25.65
CA CYS A 457 13.53 16.36 25.92
C CYS A 457 13.89 16.40 27.41
N ASP A 458 14.45 15.31 27.93
CA ASP A 458 14.99 15.21 29.29
C ASP A 458 16.11 16.21 29.58
N VAL A 459 16.93 16.45 28.56
CA VAL A 459 18.03 17.40 28.60
C VAL A 459 17.84 18.38 27.46
N GLN A 460 17.31 19.55 27.82
CA GLN A 460 17.12 20.63 26.88
C GLN A 460 18.42 21.43 26.69
N VAL A 461 18.83 21.60 25.44
CA VAL A 461 19.90 22.54 25.04
C VAL A 461 19.23 23.81 24.51
N PHE A 462 19.14 24.83 25.37
CA PHE A 462 18.40 26.06 25.09
C PHE A 462 19.29 27.15 24.45
N GLY A 463 18.74 27.91 23.49
CA GLY A 463 19.36 29.13 22.97
C GLY A 463 20.34 28.96 21.80
N ASP A 464 20.38 27.80 21.17
CA ASP A 464 21.29 27.48 20.06
C ASP A 464 20.50 26.99 18.84
N GLU A 465 20.46 27.79 17.77
CA GLU A 465 19.69 27.51 16.55
C GLU A 465 20.22 26.28 15.78
N GLY A 466 21.45 25.83 16.08
CA GLY A 466 22.06 24.65 15.46
C GLY A 466 21.58 23.31 16.03
N VAL A 467 20.72 23.30 17.07
CA VAL A 467 20.29 22.07 17.76
C VAL A 467 18.93 21.59 17.28
N ARG A 468 18.85 20.32 16.86
CA ARG A 468 17.61 19.69 16.39
C ARG A 468 16.60 19.48 17.53
N PRO A 469 15.29 19.39 17.21
CA PRO A 469 14.25 19.06 18.19
C PRO A 469 14.59 17.84 19.05
N LEU A 470 15.01 16.74 18.39
CA LEU A 470 15.71 15.61 18.98
C LEU A 470 17.08 15.49 18.30
N GLN A 471 18.16 15.75 19.04
CA GLN A 471 19.53 15.71 18.52
C GLN A 471 20.10 14.29 18.58
N PHE A 472 20.10 13.70 19.78
CA PHE A 472 20.56 12.34 20.01
C PHE A 472 19.86 11.71 21.22
N LEU A 473 19.83 10.37 21.23
CA LEU A 473 19.40 9.58 22.38
C LEU A 473 20.63 9.00 23.09
N VAL A 474 20.63 9.06 24.42
CA VAL A 474 21.64 8.38 25.24
C VAL A 474 20.97 7.19 25.92
N VAL A 475 21.47 5.98 25.66
CA VAL A 475 20.88 4.73 26.16
C VAL A 475 21.91 3.98 26.99
N SER A 476 21.61 3.77 28.28
CA SER A 476 22.40 2.97 29.20
C SER A 476 22.01 1.50 29.07
N LEU A 477 22.92 0.69 28.52
CA LEU A 477 22.80 -0.76 28.46
C LEU A 477 23.52 -1.41 29.66
N SER A 478 23.37 -2.72 29.81
CA SER A 478 24.01 -3.50 30.88
C SER A 478 25.54 -3.46 30.84
N THR A 479 26.14 -3.24 29.67
CA THR A 479 27.59 -3.36 29.43
C THR A 479 28.25 -2.08 28.92
N CYS A 480 27.48 -1.12 28.43
CA CYS A 480 28.00 0.13 27.84
C CYS A 480 26.92 1.20 27.79
N THR A 481 27.31 2.44 27.46
CA THR A 481 26.38 3.51 27.11
C THR A 481 26.45 3.79 25.60
N VAL A 482 25.31 3.80 24.93
CA VAL A 482 25.17 4.07 23.50
C VAL A 482 24.62 5.47 23.28
N ILE A 483 25.18 6.23 22.35
CA ILE A 483 24.68 7.54 21.92
C ILE A 483 24.27 7.45 20.45
N ALA A 484 22.96 7.50 20.20
CA ALA A 484 22.39 7.50 18.85
C ALA A 484 22.22 8.92 18.33
N ASP A 485 23.15 9.38 17.49
CA ASP A 485 23.12 10.72 16.89
C ASP A 485 22.31 10.75 15.58
N PHE A 486 21.16 11.42 15.61
CA PHE A 486 20.27 11.57 14.46
C PHE A 486 20.58 12.80 13.59
N SER A 487 21.43 13.70 14.09
CA SER A 487 21.93 14.85 13.31
C SER A 487 23.07 14.44 12.36
N GLY A 488 23.96 13.55 12.83
CA GLY A 488 25.24 13.24 12.20
C GLY A 488 26.17 14.46 12.06
N GLU A 489 25.96 15.47 12.90
CA GLU A 489 26.74 16.70 13.05
C GLU A 489 27.36 16.81 14.45
N THR A 490 27.00 15.90 15.36
CA THR A 490 27.55 15.87 16.72
C THR A 490 28.98 15.35 16.67
N CYS A 491 29.92 16.11 17.23
CA CYS A 491 31.33 15.73 17.27
C CYS A 491 31.75 15.41 18.71
N ALA A 492 32.37 14.25 18.92
CA ALA A 492 33.05 13.95 20.18
C ALA A 492 34.39 14.70 20.21
N THR A 493 34.57 15.61 21.17
CA THR A 493 35.75 16.48 21.25
C THR A 493 36.71 16.08 22.37
N TRP A 494 36.26 15.25 23.32
CA TRP A 494 37.10 14.76 24.41
C TRP A 494 36.56 13.45 24.99
N ARG A 495 37.46 12.49 25.25
CA ARG A 495 37.18 11.17 25.81
C ARG A 495 38.26 10.85 26.84
N SER A 496 37.87 10.59 28.10
CA SER A 496 38.85 10.24 29.14
C SER A 496 39.12 8.74 29.17
N SER A 497 40.19 8.29 28.52
CA SER A 497 40.74 6.96 28.78
C SER A 497 41.93 7.07 29.74
N MET A 498 42.07 6.07 30.63
CA MET A 498 43.29 5.87 31.42
C MET A 498 44.43 5.27 30.57
N ARG A 499 44.24 5.09 29.24
CA ARG A 499 45.26 4.62 28.30
C ARG A 499 45.19 5.44 27.01
N GLN A 500 46.17 6.32 26.85
CA GLN A 500 46.51 6.93 25.57
C GLN A 500 46.86 5.83 24.58
N HIS A 501 45.93 5.42 23.74
CA HIS A 501 46.25 4.85 22.44
C HIS A 501 45.63 5.74 21.36
N GLU A 502 46.49 6.14 20.44
CA GLU A 502 46.23 7.00 19.30
C GLU A 502 45.12 6.41 18.41
N HIS A 503 43.87 6.79 18.68
CA HIS A 503 42.85 6.79 17.63
C HIS A 503 42.92 8.14 16.92
N ASN A 504 43.68 8.18 15.83
CA ASN A 504 43.63 9.23 14.83
C ASN A 504 42.17 9.39 14.35
N GLY A 505 41.54 10.51 14.70
CA GLY A 505 40.17 10.83 14.25
C GLY A 505 39.37 11.77 15.14
N LEU A 506 39.99 12.74 15.84
CA LEU A 506 39.26 13.82 16.52
C LEU A 506 38.71 14.78 15.45
N GLY A 507 37.52 14.47 14.94
CA GLY A 507 36.84 15.23 13.90
C GLY A 507 36.24 14.39 12.77
N VAL A 508 35.79 13.16 13.05
CA VAL A 508 34.95 12.42 12.10
C VAL A 508 33.48 12.75 12.42
N PRO A 509 32.76 13.44 11.53
CA PRO A 509 31.33 13.65 11.70
C PRO A 509 30.57 12.34 11.51
N GLY A 510 29.89 11.90 12.58
CA GLY A 510 28.74 11.00 12.52
C GLY A 510 28.99 9.51 12.78
N ALA A 511 27.87 8.85 13.10
CA ALA A 511 27.65 7.44 13.42
C ALA A 511 27.82 7.09 14.91
N THR A 512 26.69 6.77 15.53
CA THR A 512 26.46 6.24 16.88
C THR A 512 27.70 5.92 17.73
N PHE A 513 27.80 6.49 18.93
CA PHE A 513 28.96 6.30 19.82
C PHE A 513 28.69 5.23 20.87
N MET A 514 29.69 4.38 21.15
CA MET A 514 29.73 3.51 22.33
C MET A 514 30.73 4.03 23.35
N ILE A 515 30.27 4.17 24.59
CA ILE A 515 31.03 4.63 25.75
C ILE A 515 31.17 3.47 26.73
N ALA A 516 32.39 3.22 27.18
CA ALA A 516 32.67 2.21 28.19
C ALA A 516 32.16 2.66 29.57
N PRO A 517 31.80 1.72 30.47
CA PRO A 517 31.45 2.07 31.85
C PRO A 517 32.56 2.91 32.52
N GLY A 518 32.19 4.03 33.14
CA GLY A 518 33.12 4.91 33.87
C GLY A 518 33.90 5.92 33.01
N GLU A 519 33.69 5.93 31.69
CA GLU A 519 34.31 6.88 30.78
C GLU A 519 33.53 8.20 30.68
N ARG A 520 34.23 9.34 30.58
CA ARG A 520 33.62 10.66 30.36
C ARG A 520 33.86 11.11 28.92
N VAL A 521 32.79 11.49 28.24
CA VAL A 521 32.79 12.02 26.88
C VAL A 521 32.17 13.42 26.84
N VAL A 522 32.77 14.33 26.07
CA VAL A 522 32.19 15.66 25.80
C VAL A 522 31.84 15.72 24.31
N LEU A 523 30.56 15.97 24.04
CA LEU A 523 29.98 16.13 22.72
C LEU A 523 29.75 17.60 22.42
N GLN A 524 30.16 18.06 21.24
CA GLN A 524 29.79 19.36 20.70
C GLN A 524 28.47 19.25 19.95
N VAL A 525 27.53 20.13 20.29
CA VAL A 525 26.19 20.20 19.71
C VAL A 525 25.92 21.65 19.35
N GLY A 526 25.96 22.00 18.07
CA GLY A 526 25.95 23.40 17.62
C GLY A 526 27.12 24.19 18.23
N HIS A 527 26.80 25.30 18.89
CA HIS A 527 27.71 26.15 19.67
C HIS A 527 27.81 25.74 21.17
N SER A 528 27.06 24.72 21.59
CA SER A 528 27.00 24.22 22.96
C SER A 528 27.76 22.89 23.15
N CYS A 529 27.92 22.46 24.40
CA CYS A 529 28.56 21.19 24.73
C CYS A 529 27.74 20.41 25.76
N VAL A 530 27.65 19.09 25.56
CA VAL A 530 27.02 18.13 26.47
C VAL A 530 28.07 17.12 26.91
N ALA A 531 28.30 17.01 28.22
CA ALA A 531 29.20 16.03 28.81
C ALA A 531 28.41 14.86 29.41
N LEU A 532 28.88 13.65 29.14
CA LEU A 532 28.29 12.38 29.58
C LEU A 532 29.35 11.60 30.37
N GLY A 533 28.98 11.06 31.52
CA GLY A 533 29.86 10.26 32.38
C GLY A 533 30.25 10.94 33.70
N PRO A 534 31.22 10.39 34.46
CA PRO A 534 31.50 10.83 35.83
C PRO A 534 31.96 12.30 35.93
N PRO A 535 31.82 12.93 37.11
CA PRO A 535 32.29 14.30 37.33
C PRO A 535 33.79 14.42 37.07
N ALA A 536 34.23 15.55 36.54
CA ALA A 536 35.63 15.78 36.20
C ALA A 536 36.48 15.73 37.47
N SER A 537 37.46 14.82 37.51
CA SER A 537 38.36 14.65 38.66
C SER A 537 39.29 15.85 38.90
N ASN A 538 39.48 16.74 37.91
CA ASN A 538 40.29 17.94 38.06
C ASN A 538 39.67 19.18 37.37
N PRO A 539 39.13 20.14 38.13
CA PRO A 539 38.46 21.30 37.55
C PRO A 539 39.39 22.30 36.83
N LYS A 540 40.73 22.19 36.97
CA LYS A 540 41.66 23.04 36.20
C LYS A 540 41.87 22.52 34.77
N ALA A 541 41.78 21.21 34.55
CA ALA A 541 41.89 20.60 33.23
C ALA A 541 40.67 20.93 32.35
N TRP A 542 39.46 20.97 32.94
CA TRP A 542 38.24 21.38 32.26
C TRP A 542 38.30 22.86 31.82
N LYS A 543 38.77 23.76 32.69
CA LYS A 543 38.95 25.17 32.35
C LYS A 543 40.01 25.38 31.27
N LYS A 544 41.09 24.60 31.28
CA LYS A 544 42.13 24.66 30.23
C LYS A 544 41.56 24.20 28.89
N ALA A 545 40.84 23.08 28.84
CA ALA A 545 40.14 22.65 27.63
C ALA A 545 39.17 23.74 27.15
N ALA A 546 38.27 24.22 28.02
CA ALA A 546 37.31 25.31 27.74
C ALA A 546 37.96 26.63 27.29
N ARG A 547 39.21 26.94 27.70
CA ARG A 547 39.96 28.13 27.29
C ARG A 547 40.62 27.96 25.93
N THR A 548 41.26 26.81 25.68
CA THR A 548 41.78 26.47 24.35
C THR A 548 40.64 26.45 23.31
N PHE A 549 39.41 26.10 23.74
CA PHE A 549 38.18 26.19 22.94
C PHE A 549 37.72 27.62 22.65
N GLY A 550 37.96 28.59 23.54
CA GLY A 550 37.62 30.01 23.28
C GLY A 550 38.58 30.67 22.29
N GLU A 551 39.87 30.30 22.36
CA GLU A 551 40.93 30.86 21.50
C GLU A 551 40.91 30.26 20.08
N ALA A 552 40.52 28.99 19.91
CA ALA A 552 40.40 28.35 18.59
C ALA A 552 39.26 28.89 17.72
N PHE A 553 38.36 29.71 18.28
CA PHE A 553 37.21 30.30 17.58
C PHE A 553 37.14 31.83 17.69
N SER A 554 38.09 32.47 18.39
CA SER A 554 38.24 33.94 18.38
C SER A 554 39.18 34.45 17.28
N GLU A 555 39.92 33.57 16.61
CA GLU A 555 40.69 33.92 15.42
C GLU A 555 40.02 33.29 14.19
N ASP A 556 39.70 34.15 13.23
CA ASP A 556 39.17 33.89 11.89
C ASP A 556 39.19 32.41 11.47
N PHE A 557 38.04 31.75 11.53
CA PHE A 557 37.79 30.52 10.78
C PHE A 557 38.08 30.85 9.31
N PRO A 558 39.18 30.37 8.69
CA PRO A 558 39.50 30.81 7.36
C PRO A 558 38.44 30.24 6.42
N ALA A 559 37.84 31.13 5.63
CA ALA A 559 36.90 30.87 4.54
C ALA A 559 37.48 30.01 3.38
N LYS A 560 38.32 29.01 3.70
CA LYS A 560 38.98 28.10 2.75
C LYS A 560 38.57 26.63 2.92
N SER A 561 37.85 26.24 3.97
CA SER A 561 37.33 24.87 4.11
C SER A 561 35.89 24.69 3.58
N ALA A 562 35.11 25.77 3.46
CA ALA A 562 33.80 25.78 2.79
C ALA A 562 33.87 25.66 1.25
N LYS A 563 35.07 25.71 0.65
CA LYS A 563 35.28 25.52 -0.80
C LYS A 563 35.83 24.15 -1.19
N LYS A 564 36.10 23.26 -0.23
CA LYS A 564 36.61 21.91 -0.52
C LYS A 564 35.56 20.78 -0.41
N CYS A 565 34.39 21.05 0.17
CA CYS A 565 33.21 20.16 0.11
C CYS A 565 32.25 20.43 -1.07
N LEU A 566 32.47 21.51 -1.84
CA LEU A 566 31.66 21.84 -3.04
C LEU A 566 32.35 21.45 -4.37
N LYS A 567 33.33 20.55 -4.36
CA LYS A 567 34.07 20.13 -5.56
C LYS A 567 34.27 18.61 -5.75
N SER A 568 33.46 17.76 -5.11
CA SER A 568 33.52 16.31 -5.36
C SER A 568 32.18 15.66 -5.71
N SER A 569 31.18 16.40 -6.17
CA SER A 569 29.93 15.81 -6.67
C SER A 569 29.24 16.66 -7.76
N SER A 570 29.89 16.85 -8.92
CA SER A 570 29.19 17.01 -10.21
C SER A 570 30.14 17.26 -11.40
N ALA A 571 30.40 16.21 -12.18
CA ALA A 571 30.67 16.22 -13.62
C ALA A 571 30.63 14.72 -14.02
N SER A 572 29.56 14.17 -14.59
CA SER A 572 28.98 14.45 -15.90
C SER A 572 27.51 14.01 -15.87
N VAL A 573 26.55 14.75 -16.42
CA VAL A 573 26.08 14.64 -17.81
C VAL A 573 24.88 15.62 -17.93
N LEU A 574 24.77 16.29 -19.09
CA LEU A 574 23.70 17.18 -19.57
C LEU A 574 23.76 18.67 -19.19
N ALA A 575 24.65 19.37 -19.89
CA ALA A 575 24.34 20.70 -20.45
C ALA A 575 24.17 20.54 -21.96
N SER A 576 22.92 20.49 -22.42
CA SER A 576 22.53 20.94 -23.75
C SER A 576 21.09 21.41 -23.70
N ASP A 577 20.88 22.59 -24.29
CA ASP A 577 19.62 23.28 -24.54
C ASP A 577 19.13 24.29 -23.50
N PHE A 578 18.80 25.46 -24.06
CA PHE A 578 18.20 26.66 -23.47
C PHE A 578 19.15 27.71 -22.88
N SER A 579 20.00 28.26 -23.74
CA SER A 579 20.37 29.68 -23.70
C SER A 579 19.91 30.36 -25.00
N GLU A 580 18.67 30.81 -25.03
CA GLU A 580 18.27 31.93 -25.87
C GLU A 580 17.04 32.62 -25.28
N LYS A 581 17.10 33.95 -25.19
CA LYS A 581 16.03 34.89 -24.81
C LYS A 581 15.71 35.06 -23.30
N SER A 582 16.55 35.83 -22.61
CA SER A 582 16.07 36.86 -21.67
C SER A 582 17.18 37.84 -21.26
N LYS A 583 17.67 38.62 -22.22
CA LYS A 583 18.30 39.93 -21.93
C LYS A 583 17.67 40.96 -22.85
N ASN A 584 16.68 41.67 -22.32
CA ASN A 584 16.34 43.06 -22.66
C ASN A 584 15.07 43.43 -21.91
N LEU A 585 15.21 44.09 -20.76
CA LEU A 585 14.19 45.01 -20.22
C LEU A 585 14.75 45.71 -18.97
N ALA A 586 15.47 46.80 -19.19
CA ALA A 586 15.49 47.99 -18.34
C ALA A 586 16.32 49.07 -19.03
N GLY A 587 15.65 50.02 -19.70
CA GLY A 587 16.29 51.14 -20.38
C GLY A 587 15.31 52.11 -21.04
N HIS A 588 14.85 53.06 -20.22
CA HIS A 588 14.39 54.42 -20.57
C HIS A 588 13.01 54.71 -21.17
N PHE A 589 12.28 55.54 -20.41
CA PHE A 589 11.40 56.63 -20.87
C PHE A 589 11.98 57.37 -22.09
N LEU A 590 11.26 57.31 -23.21
CA LEU A 590 10.69 58.42 -24.00
C LEU A 590 9.97 57.86 -25.23
#